data_AF-A0A498N6F1-F1
#
_entry.id   AF-A0A498N6F1-F1
#
_cell.length_a   1.000
_cell.length_b   1.000
_cell.length_c   1.000
_cell.angle_alpha   90.00
_cell.angle_beta   90.00
_cell.angle_gamma   90.00
#
_symmetry.space_group_name_H-M   'P 1'
#
loop_
_entity.id
_entity.type
_entity.pdbx_description
1 polymer ?
#
loop_
_entity_poly.entity_id
_entity_poly.type
_entity_poly.pdbx_seq_one_letter_code
_entity_poly.pdbx_strand_id
1 'polypeptide(L)'
;MSTLLTEVEATLNSRPLTFVHNKVDEPQPLSPAHFLVGEQLTSLPPKPFPADYDHPTVSKEEMTRRWRYRNRLMTNLWNRWRRDYLLDLKSAHSCSPQKHTELKTGDVVLIGDANMPRQTWKLGKIEELFPGRDGKVRSCAVHTST
;
A
#
# COMPACT_ATOMS: atom_id res chain seq x y z
N MET A 1 -2.17 8.41 24.62
CA MET A 1 -1.70 7.19 23.91
C MET A 1 -2.65 6.73 22.79
N SER A 2 -3.91 7.16 22.72
CA SER A 2 -4.84 6.67 21.68
C SER A 2 -4.40 7.03 20.25
N THR A 3 -3.85 8.23 20.03
CA THR A 3 -3.49 8.72 18.68
C THR A 3 -2.45 7.86 17.95
N LEU A 4 -1.52 7.23 18.68
CA LEU A 4 -0.50 6.39 18.05
C LEU A 4 -1.09 5.04 17.65
N LEU A 5 -1.88 4.41 18.53
CA LEU A 5 -2.56 3.15 18.22
C LEU A 5 -3.51 3.30 17.01
N THR A 6 -4.26 4.39 16.96
CA THR A 6 -5.15 4.71 15.83
C THR A 6 -4.38 4.91 14.53
N GLU A 7 -3.20 5.53 14.56
CA GLU A 7 -2.37 5.70 13.37
C GLU A 7 -1.78 4.35 12.88
N VAL A 8 -1.41 3.47 13.81
CA VAL A 8 -0.97 2.10 13.48
C VAL A 8 -2.09 1.32 12.80
N GLU A 9 -3.28 1.33 13.40
CA GLU A 9 -4.47 0.67 12.87
C GLU A 9 -4.81 1.20 11.48
N ALA A 10 -4.86 2.53 11.31
CA ALA A 10 -5.11 3.18 10.03
C ALA A 10 -4.10 2.75 8.96
N THR A 11 -2.82 2.66 9.33
CA THR A 11 -1.74 2.26 8.42
C THR A 11 -1.86 0.79 8.00
N LEU A 12 -2.15 -0.11 8.93
CA LEU A 12 -2.33 -1.54 8.64
C LEU A 12 -3.56 -1.78 7.76
N ASN A 13 -4.68 -1.12 8.09
CA ASN A 13 -5.94 -1.28 7.38
C ASN A 13 -5.96 -0.55 6.03
N SER A 14 -5.06 0.40 5.77
CA SER A 14 -4.91 1.03 4.46
C SER A 14 -4.02 0.24 3.50
N ARG A 15 -3.53 -0.96 3.90
CA ARG A 15 -2.70 -1.80 3.05
C ARG A 15 -3.50 -2.35 1.86
N PRO A 16 -3.01 -2.24 0.62
CA PRO A 16 -3.65 -2.83 -0.55
C PRO A 16 -3.80 -4.37 -0.44
N LEU A 17 -5.02 -4.88 -0.70
CA LEU A 17 -5.34 -6.30 -0.86
C LEU A 17 -5.37 -6.70 -2.33
N THR A 18 -6.17 -6.00 -3.14
CA THR A 18 -6.36 -6.30 -4.55
C THR A 18 -6.79 -5.05 -5.32
N PHE A 19 -6.59 -5.06 -6.63
CA PHE A 19 -7.17 -4.07 -7.52
C PHE A 19 -8.58 -4.51 -7.93
N VAL A 20 -9.52 -3.57 -8.04
CA VAL A 20 -10.94 -3.86 -8.36
C VAL A 20 -11.38 -3.19 -9.67
N HIS A 21 -10.64 -2.19 -10.15
CA HIS A 21 -11.08 -1.37 -11.27
C HIS A 21 -10.56 -1.91 -12.62
N ASN A 22 -11.30 -1.65 -13.69
CA ASN A 22 -10.91 -2.06 -15.05
C ASN A 22 -10.16 -0.95 -15.82
N LYS A 23 -10.04 0.23 -15.21
CA LYS A 23 -9.43 1.44 -15.77
C LYS A 23 -8.15 1.78 -15.01
N VAL A 24 -7.10 2.15 -15.74
CA VAL A 24 -5.79 2.48 -15.17
C VAL A 24 -5.84 3.81 -14.39
N ASP A 25 -6.80 4.68 -14.71
CA ASP A 25 -6.99 6.00 -14.09
C ASP A 25 -7.74 5.99 -12.75
N GLU A 26 -8.17 4.81 -12.28
CA GLU A 26 -8.75 4.63 -10.94
C GLU A 26 -7.79 3.81 -10.07
N PRO A 27 -6.66 4.39 -9.62
CA PRO A 27 -5.53 3.64 -9.09
C PRO A 27 -5.76 3.11 -7.67
N GLN A 28 -6.92 3.34 -7.06
CA GLN A 28 -7.10 3.05 -5.64
C GLN A 28 -7.38 1.56 -5.42
N PRO A 29 -6.45 0.82 -4.79
CA PRO A 29 -6.63 -0.59 -4.55
C PRO A 29 -7.60 -0.81 -3.38
N LEU A 30 -8.31 -1.93 -3.40
CA LEU A 30 -9.11 -2.37 -2.27
C LEU A 30 -8.21 -2.65 -1.07
N SER A 31 -8.53 -2.09 0.09
CA SER A 31 -7.81 -2.29 1.34
C SER A 31 -8.76 -2.83 2.42
N PRO A 32 -8.27 -3.41 3.53
CA PRO A 32 -9.14 -3.80 4.64
C PRO A 32 -10.02 -2.66 5.16
N ALA A 33 -9.52 -1.41 5.14
CA ALA A 33 -10.26 -0.23 5.55
C ALA A 33 -11.54 0.00 4.74
N HIS A 34 -11.55 -0.36 3.45
CA HIS A 34 -12.76 -0.28 2.62
C HIS A 34 -13.87 -1.22 3.08
N PHE A 35 -13.54 -2.33 3.74
CA PHE A 35 -14.54 -3.23 4.32
C PHE A 35 -14.94 -2.84 5.73
N LEU A 36 -13.99 -2.34 6.52
CA LEU A 36 -14.21 -1.99 7.93
C LEU A 36 -14.96 -0.65 8.08
N VAL A 37 -14.63 0.33 7.23
CA VAL A 37 -15.05 1.73 7.39
C VAL A 37 -15.64 2.31 6.09
N GLY A 38 -15.34 1.70 4.93
CA GLY A 38 -15.85 2.14 3.63
C GLY A 38 -14.95 3.13 2.90
N GLU A 39 -13.83 3.56 3.51
CA GLU A 39 -12.90 4.53 2.95
C GLU A 39 -11.44 4.28 3.41
N GLN A 40 -10.49 5.00 2.82
CA GLN A 40 -9.08 4.90 3.20
C GLN A 40 -8.79 5.72 4.46
N LEU A 41 -8.27 5.05 5.50
CA LEU A 41 -8.02 5.65 6.82
C LEU A 41 -6.80 6.59 6.88
N THR A 42 -5.94 6.57 5.85
CA THR A 42 -4.80 7.52 5.71
C THR A 42 -5.15 8.75 4.88
N SER A 43 -6.42 9.01 4.60
CA SER A 43 -6.83 10.29 4.00
C SER A 43 -6.46 11.44 4.94
N LEU A 44 -5.96 12.54 4.37
CA LEU A 44 -5.78 13.78 5.15
C LEU A 44 -7.14 14.13 5.78
N PRO A 45 -7.19 14.46 7.08
CA PRO A 45 -8.46 14.80 7.73
C PRO A 45 -9.15 15.89 6.91
N PRO A 46 -10.43 15.72 6.56
CA PRO A 46 -11.13 16.69 5.76
C PRO A 46 -11.31 17.97 6.59
N LYS A 47 -10.72 19.06 6.08
CA LYS A 47 -10.83 20.47 6.53
C LYS A 47 -10.05 20.85 7.82
N PRO A 48 -9.60 22.12 7.90
CA PRO A 48 -8.99 22.66 9.12
C PRO A 48 -9.97 22.52 10.29
N PHE A 49 -9.43 22.09 11.43
CA PHE A 49 -10.16 22.04 12.69
C PHE A 49 -10.83 23.40 12.97
N PRO A 50 -12.11 23.44 13.41
CA PRO A 50 -12.72 24.68 13.84
C PRO A 50 -11.86 25.33 14.93
N ALA A 51 -11.67 26.64 14.82
CA ALA A 51 -10.71 27.44 15.60
C ALA A 51 -11.00 27.51 17.12
N ASP A 52 -12.04 26.82 17.59
CA ASP A 52 -12.61 26.95 18.93
C ASP A 52 -12.13 25.88 19.92
N TYR A 53 -11.09 25.11 19.58
CA TYR A 53 -10.42 24.27 20.56
C TYR A 53 -9.40 25.12 21.33
N ASP A 54 -9.61 25.24 22.65
CA ASP A 54 -8.59 25.69 23.60
C ASP A 54 -7.35 24.81 23.44
N HIS A 55 -6.44 25.23 22.57
CA HIS A 55 -5.15 24.60 22.44
C HIS A 55 -4.35 25.03 23.68
N PRO A 56 -4.02 24.10 24.60
CA PRO A 56 -3.10 24.45 25.67
C PRO A 56 -1.84 25.02 25.03
N THR A 57 -1.35 26.15 25.52
CA THR A 57 -0.12 26.81 25.05
C THR A 57 1.07 25.89 25.36
N VAL A 58 1.29 24.90 24.49
CA VAL A 58 2.41 23.97 24.58
C VAL A 58 3.61 24.65 23.94
N SER A 59 4.71 24.74 24.68
CA SER A 59 5.96 25.31 24.17
C SER A 59 6.43 24.57 22.92
N LYS A 60 7.06 25.28 21.98
CA LYS A 60 7.60 24.72 20.73
C LYS A 60 8.53 23.53 20.99
N GLU A 61 9.31 23.59 22.07
CA GLU A 61 10.24 22.55 22.50
C GLU A 61 9.50 21.27 22.91
N GLU A 62 8.38 21.42 23.64
CA GLU A 62 7.56 20.31 24.11
C GLU A 62 6.83 19.63 22.94
N MET A 63 6.32 20.42 21.99
CA MET A 63 5.74 19.90 20.75
C MET A 63 6.78 19.12 19.93
N THR A 64 7.97 19.68 19.77
CA THR A 64 9.08 19.05 19.05
C THR A 64 9.51 17.74 19.73
N ARG A 65 9.59 17.74 21.07
CA ARG A 65 9.92 16.55 21.87
C ARG A 65 8.90 15.44 21.68
N ARG A 66 7.60 15.77 21.75
CA ARG A 66 6.50 14.81 21.54
C ARG A 66 6.49 14.26 20.11
N TRP A 67 6.71 15.11 19.11
CA TRP A 67 6.79 14.68 17.71
C TRP A 67 7.97 13.73 17.47
N ARG A 68 9.17 14.05 17.97
CA ARG A 68 10.34 13.15 17.89
C ARG A 68 10.09 11.82 18.58
N TYR A 69 9.43 11.84 19.74
CA TYR A 69 9.07 10.62 20.47
C TYR A 69 8.08 9.76 19.67
N ARG A 70 7.02 10.35 19.10
CA ARG A 70 6.05 9.66 18.24
C ARG A 70 6.73 9.03 17.03
N ASN A 71 7.59 9.78 16.33
CA ASN A 71 8.33 9.27 15.18
C ASN A 71 9.23 8.09 15.56
N ARG A 72 9.92 8.17 16.69
CA ARG A 72 10.75 7.05 17.19
C ARG A 72 9.91 5.80 17.44
N LEU A 73 8.74 5.95 18.06
CA LEU A 73 7.83 4.83 18.29
C LEU A 73 7.33 4.22 16.98
N MET A 74 6.98 5.05 16.00
CA MET A 74 6.57 4.58 14.67
C MET A 74 7.69 3.88 13.92
N THR A 75 8.91 4.42 13.94
CA THR A 75 10.08 3.76 13.36
C THR A 75 10.34 2.40 14.02
N ASN A 76 10.23 2.31 15.34
CA ASN A 76 10.40 1.05 16.07
C ASN A 76 9.34 0.02 15.70
N LEU A 77 8.09 0.45 15.63
CA LEU A 77 7.00 -0.41 15.18
C LEU A 77 7.25 -0.88 13.76
N TRP A 78 7.60 0.01 12.83
CA TRP A 78 7.84 -0.36 11.44
C TRP A 78 8.99 -1.36 11.30
N ASN A 79 10.07 -1.15 12.05
CA ASN A 79 11.19 -2.08 12.09
C ASN A 79 10.76 -3.47 12.57
N ARG A 80 9.97 -3.53 13.66
CA ARG A 80 9.49 -4.79 14.21
C ARG A 80 8.46 -5.47 13.30
N TRP A 81 7.52 -4.72 12.75
CA TRP A 81 6.53 -5.22 11.81
C TRP A 81 7.18 -5.80 10.55
N ARG A 82 8.16 -5.09 9.98
CA ARG A 82 8.89 -5.57 8.79
C ARG A 82 9.71 -6.82 9.10
N ARG A 83 10.34 -6.87 10.27
CA ARG A 83 11.22 -7.99 10.64
C ARG A 83 10.44 -9.24 11.04
N ASP A 84 9.42 -9.08 11.88
CA ASP A 84 8.77 -10.22 12.53
C ASP A 84 7.48 -10.57 11.75
N TYR A 85 6.55 -9.62 11.65
CA TYR A 85 5.22 -9.86 11.09
C TYR A 85 5.21 -10.20 9.60
N LEU A 86 6.00 -9.51 8.76
CA LEU A 86 6.04 -9.83 7.32
C LEU A 86 6.63 -11.22 7.05
N LEU A 87 7.61 -11.66 7.85
CA LEU A 87 8.19 -12.99 7.72
C LEU A 87 7.19 -14.06 8.17
N ASP A 88 6.47 -13.81 9.27
CA ASP A 88 5.40 -14.69 9.74
C ASP A 88 4.22 -14.76 8.76
N LEU A 89 3.88 -13.67 8.08
CA LEU A 89 2.84 -13.68 7.05
C LEU A 89 3.24 -14.57 5.87
N LYS A 90 4.52 -14.56 5.49
CA LYS A 90 5.07 -15.38 4.40
C LYS A 90 5.10 -16.87 4.77
N SER A 91 5.38 -17.20 6.03
CA SER A 91 5.36 -18.59 6.51
C SER A 91 3.92 -19.11 6.66
N ALA A 92 3.00 -18.27 7.15
CA ALA A 92 1.57 -18.59 7.22
C ALA A 92 0.92 -18.73 5.83
N HIS A 93 1.31 -17.90 4.87
CA HIS A 93 1.00 -18.05 3.44
C HIS A 93 2.06 -18.91 2.74
N SER A 94 2.37 -20.10 3.28
CA SER A 94 2.95 -21.17 2.46
C SER A 94 1.90 -21.62 1.46
N CYS A 95 1.68 -20.79 0.43
CA CYS A 95 0.95 -21.20 -0.74
C CYS A 95 1.82 -22.28 -1.39
N SER A 96 1.30 -23.52 -1.47
CA SER A 96 1.82 -24.52 -2.40
C SER A 96 2.12 -23.83 -3.73
N PRO A 97 3.20 -24.16 -4.45
CA PRO A 97 3.59 -23.46 -5.68
C PRO A 97 2.34 -23.26 -6.53
N GLN A 98 1.84 -22.03 -6.56
CA GLN A 98 0.60 -21.73 -7.27
C GLN A 98 0.88 -22.10 -8.72
N LYS A 99 -0.02 -22.88 -9.31
CA LYS A 99 0.02 -23.16 -10.75
C LYS A 99 0.28 -21.84 -11.46
N HIS A 100 1.22 -21.83 -12.40
CA HIS A 100 1.50 -20.66 -13.21
C HIS A 100 0.16 -20.13 -13.76
N THR A 101 -0.29 -18.98 -13.25
CA THR A 101 -1.44 -18.30 -13.81
C THR A 101 -1.02 -17.78 -15.17
N GLU A 102 -1.67 -18.26 -16.22
CA GLU A 102 -1.46 -17.75 -17.57
C GLU A 102 -1.93 -16.30 -17.62
N LEU A 103 -1.07 -15.43 -18.17
CA LEU A 103 -1.38 -14.02 -18.36
C LEU A 103 -2.51 -13.87 -19.38
N LYS A 104 -3.43 -12.94 -19.12
CA LYS A 104 -4.55 -12.63 -20.00
C LYS A 104 -4.52 -11.16 -20.40
N THR A 105 -5.02 -10.89 -21.60
CA THR A 105 -5.30 -9.51 -22.01
C THR A 105 -6.26 -8.86 -21.03
N GLY A 106 -5.93 -7.66 -20.57
CA GLY A 106 -6.67 -6.92 -19.56
C GLY A 106 -6.16 -7.09 -18.14
N ASP A 107 -5.24 -8.02 -17.88
CA ASP A 107 -4.64 -8.19 -16.55
C ASP A 107 -3.81 -6.95 -16.17
N VAL A 108 -3.87 -6.59 -14.90
CA VAL A 108 -3.08 -5.50 -14.32
C VAL A 108 -1.81 -6.06 -13.70
N VAL A 109 -0.67 -5.51 -14.09
CA VAL A 109 0.67 -6.00 -13.74
C VAL A 109 1.55 -4.89 -13.18
N LEU A 110 2.52 -5.27 -12.35
CA LEU A 110 3.61 -4.38 -11.92
C LEU A 110 4.82 -4.57 -12.83
N ILE A 111 5.30 -3.46 -13.41
CA ILE A 111 6.47 -3.43 -14.27
C ILE A 111 7.71 -3.30 -13.38
N GLY A 112 8.40 -4.41 -13.20
CA GLY A 112 9.60 -4.48 -12.38
C GLY A 112 10.82 -3.85 -13.05
N ASP A 113 11.44 -2.89 -12.37
CA ASP A 113 12.79 -2.39 -12.68
C ASP A 113 13.73 -2.79 -11.55
N ALA A 114 14.81 -3.49 -11.90
CA ALA A 114 15.82 -3.96 -10.94
C ALA A 114 16.57 -2.81 -10.25
N ASN A 115 16.60 -1.63 -10.86
CA ASN A 115 17.27 -0.45 -10.31
C ASN A 115 16.36 0.39 -9.41
N MET A 116 15.06 0.08 -9.37
CA MET A 116 14.08 0.81 -8.58
C MET A 116 13.52 -0.03 -7.45
N PRO A 117 13.28 0.57 -6.28
CA PRO A 117 12.68 -0.14 -5.18
C PRO A 117 11.24 -0.54 -5.55
N ARG A 118 10.78 -1.72 -5.11
CA ARG A 118 9.53 -2.34 -5.58
C ARG A 118 8.29 -1.43 -5.45
N GLN A 119 8.26 -0.55 -4.46
CA GLN A 119 7.13 0.37 -4.26
C GLN A 119 7.00 1.45 -5.35
N THR A 120 8.03 1.68 -6.17
CA THR A 120 8.00 2.66 -7.27
C THR A 120 7.84 1.99 -8.63
N TRP A 121 7.59 0.67 -8.65
CA TRP A 121 7.31 -0.04 -9.90
C TRP A 121 6.00 0.47 -10.50
N LYS A 122 6.04 0.74 -11.80
CA LYS A 122 4.87 1.26 -12.51
C LYS A 122 3.81 0.19 -12.61
N LEU A 123 2.55 0.58 -12.45
CA LEU A 123 1.41 -0.27 -12.76
C LEU A 123 1.12 -0.17 -14.25
N GLY A 124 0.72 -1.27 -14.86
CA GLY A 124 0.29 -1.30 -16.25
C GLY A 124 -0.78 -2.34 -16.50
N LYS A 125 -1.51 -2.19 -17.60
CA LYS A 125 -2.54 -3.13 -18.06
C LYS A 125 -2.09 -3.79 -19.35
N ILE A 126 -2.20 -5.11 -19.43
CA ILE A 126 -1.87 -5.86 -20.64
C ILE A 126 -2.88 -5.52 -21.74
N GLU A 127 -2.43 -4.99 -22.87
CA GLU A 127 -3.25 -4.75 -24.05
C GLU A 127 -3.21 -5.94 -25.02
N GLU A 128 -2.04 -6.56 -25.18
CA GLU A 128 -1.84 -7.64 -26.12
C GLU A 128 -0.78 -8.63 -25.62
N LEU A 129 -0.96 -9.92 -25.94
CA LEU A 129 -0.05 -11.00 -25.60
C LEU A 129 0.62 -11.54 -26.86
N PHE A 130 1.94 -11.73 -26.82
CA PHE A 130 2.71 -12.29 -27.93
C PHE A 130 3.20 -13.70 -27.57
N PRO A 131 2.52 -14.76 -28.02
CA PRO A 131 2.98 -16.14 -27.81
C PRO A 131 4.22 -16.44 -28.66
N GLY A 132 5.17 -17.18 -28.07
CA GLY A 132 6.33 -17.69 -28.79
C GLY A 132 5.97 -18.88 -29.70
N ARG A 133 6.99 -19.38 -30.42
CA ARG A 133 6.84 -20.57 -31.29
C ARG A 133 6.39 -21.83 -30.55
N ASP A 134 6.63 -21.91 -29.25
CA ASP A 134 6.21 -23.00 -28.37
C ASP A 134 4.82 -22.78 -27.75
N GLY A 135 4.07 -21.76 -28.20
CA GLY A 135 2.75 -21.41 -27.70
C GLY A 135 2.74 -20.70 -26.34
N LYS A 136 3.91 -20.46 -25.74
CA LYS A 136 4.02 -19.83 -24.41
C LYS A 136 4.19 -18.32 -24.54
N VAL A 137 3.42 -17.55 -23.77
CA VAL A 137 3.54 -16.10 -23.68
C VAL A 137 4.79 -15.71 -22.89
N ARG A 138 5.68 -14.91 -23.51
CA ARG A 138 6.85 -14.31 -22.83
C ARG A 138 6.98 -12.82 -23.03
N SER A 139 6.18 -12.24 -23.93
CA SER A 139 6.17 -10.82 -24.25
C SER A 139 4.72 -10.35 -24.31
N CYS A 140 4.48 -9.11 -23.88
CA CYS A 140 3.17 -8.47 -23.93
C CYS A 140 3.33 -6.96 -24.17
N ALA A 141 2.32 -6.36 -24.79
CA ALA A 141 2.17 -4.91 -24.85
C ALA A 141 1.44 -4.45 -23.59
N VAL A 142 1.98 -3.44 -22.91
CA VAL A 142 1.45 -2.94 -21.64
C VAL A 142 1.16 -1.45 -21.75
N HIS A 143 -0.05 -1.07 -21.38
CA HIS A 143 -0.47 0.31 -21.22
C HIS A 143 -0.15 0.80 -19.81
N THR A 144 0.56 1.91 -19.67
CA THR A 144 0.81 2.57 -18.39
C THR A 144 0.14 3.95 -18.39
N SER A 145 -0.64 4.30 -17.37
CA SER A 145 -1.06 5.70 -17.20
C SER A 145 0.19 6.56 -16.96
N THR A 146 0.23 7.70 -17.66
CA THR A 146 1.40 8.60 -17.67
C THR A 146 1.45 9.43 -16.39
#